data_AF-A0A662TTF3-F1
#
_entry.id   AF-A0A662TTF3-F1
#
_cell.length_a   1.000
_cell.length_b   1.000
_cell.length_c   1.000
_cell.angle_alpha   90.00
_cell.angle_beta   90.00
_cell.angle_gamma   90.00
#
_symmetry.space_group_name_H-M   'P 1'
#
loop_
_entity.id
_entity.type
_entity.pdbx_description
1 polymer ?
#
loop_
_entity_poly.entity_id
_entity_poly.type
_entity_poly.pdbx_seq_one_letter_code
_entity_poly.pdbx_strand_id
1 'polypeptide(L)'
;MNPLFCLLIVPVTTALVSYLIGLCEQRISRIVAVVGAALFLCFSLSTVVLTLRQGPLALYWRNHLLLVSDTLSAPFLLILGIVGFFTTLYSAKYVEEDAGRYFLWFLSFL
;
A
#
# COMPACT_ATOMS: atom_id res chain seq x y z
N MET A 1 -8.52 -8.93 13.52
CA MET A 1 -7.22 -8.23 13.39
C MET A 1 -7.48 -6.74 13.22
N ASN A 2 -6.67 -5.88 13.83
CA ASN A 2 -6.82 -4.43 13.74
C ASN A 2 -6.46 -3.97 12.30
N PRO A 3 -7.36 -3.30 11.55
CA PRO A 3 -7.10 -2.89 10.17
C PRO A 3 -5.87 -1.95 10.05
N LEU A 4 -5.51 -1.23 11.12
CA LEU A 4 -4.30 -0.41 11.17
C LEU A 4 -3.02 -1.23 10.98
N PHE A 5 -3.01 -2.47 11.46
CA PHE A 5 -1.87 -3.37 11.27
C PHE A 5 -1.76 -3.81 9.81
N CYS A 6 -2.89 -4.12 9.16
CA CYS A 6 -2.94 -4.45 7.75
C CYS A 6 -2.47 -3.26 6.88
N LEU A 7 -2.84 -2.04 7.24
CA LEU A 7 -2.40 -0.83 6.54
C LEU A 7 -0.88 -0.63 6.55
N LEU A 8 -0.19 -1.09 7.59
CA LEU A 8 1.28 -1.04 7.64
C LEU A 8 1.92 -2.18 6.86
N ILE A 9 1.37 -3.38 6.96
CA ILE A 9 2.00 -4.59 6.39
C ILE A 9 1.74 -4.73 4.90
N VAL A 10 0.51 -4.50 4.44
CA VAL A 10 0.11 -4.69 3.03
C VAL A 10 1.02 -3.96 2.05
N PRO A 11 1.33 -2.65 2.19
CA PRO A 11 2.18 -1.97 1.22
C PRO A 11 3.61 -2.54 1.23
N VAL A 12 4.15 -2.91 2.40
CA VAL A 12 5.50 -3.46 2.53
C VAL A 12 5.58 -4.85 1.91
N THR A 13 4.64 -5.74 2.23
CA THR A 13 4.61 -7.10 1.69
C THR A 13 4.32 -7.11 0.20
N THR A 14 3.39 -6.27 -0.26
CA THR A 14 3.10 -6.15 -1.70
C THR A 14 4.33 -5.65 -2.45
N ALA A 15 5.03 -4.63 -1.95
CA ALA A 15 6.24 -4.13 -2.59
C ALA A 15 7.33 -5.20 -2.69
N LEU A 16 7.57 -5.95 -1.61
CA LEU A 16 8.58 -7.00 -1.57
C LEU A 16 8.23 -8.17 -2.51
N VAL A 17 6.97 -8.62 -2.49
CA VAL A 17 6.50 -9.71 -3.37
C VAL A 17 6.50 -9.26 -4.84
N SER A 18 6.02 -8.05 -5.13
CA SER A 18 6.02 -7.46 -6.47
C SER A 18 7.44 -7.31 -7.01
N TYR A 19 8.41 -6.93 -6.17
CA TYR A 19 9.82 -6.86 -6.53
C TYR A 19 10.40 -8.24 -6.88
N LEU A 20 10.25 -9.23 -6.00
CA LEU A 20 10.77 -10.58 -6.23
C LEU A 20 10.19 -11.22 -7.51
N ILE A 21 8.89 -11.04 -7.74
CA ILE A 21 8.24 -11.50 -8.97
C ILE A 21 8.72 -10.72 -10.18
N GLY A 22 8.97 -9.41 -10.01
CA GLY A 22 9.45 -8.52 -11.07
C GLY A 22 10.82 -8.89 -11.63
N LEU A 23 11.65 -9.64 -10.87
CA LEU A 23 12.90 -10.20 -11.35
C LEU A 23 12.71 -11.28 -12.42
N CYS A 24 11.59 -11.99 -12.39
CA CYS A 24 11.28 -13.07 -13.33
C CYS A 24 10.27 -12.64 -14.40
N GLU A 25 9.16 -12.03 -13.98
CA GLU A 25 8.04 -11.71 -14.86
C GLU A 25 7.37 -10.38 -14.48
N GLN A 26 7.63 -9.36 -15.30
CA GLN A 26 7.18 -8.00 -15.05
C GLN A 26 5.65 -7.83 -15.15
N ARG A 27 4.97 -8.67 -15.95
CA ARG A 27 3.50 -8.67 -16.05
C ARG A 27 2.82 -9.09 -14.75
N ILE A 28 3.27 -10.19 -14.15
CA ILE A 28 2.72 -10.69 -12.88
C ILE A 28 3.02 -9.71 -11.75
N SER A 29 4.23 -9.15 -11.72
CA SER A 29 4.63 -8.11 -10.75
C SER A 29 3.68 -6.91 -10.71
N ARG A 30 3.21 -6.45 -11.88
CA ARG A 30 2.22 -5.36 -11.97
C ARG A 30 0.85 -5.77 -11.44
N ILE A 31 0.38 -6.97 -11.80
CA ILE A 31 -0.90 -7.47 -11.28
C ILE A 31 -0.86 -7.51 -9.76
N VAL A 32 0.23 -8.01 -9.19
CA VAL A 32 0.45 -8.07 -7.74
C VAL A 32 0.44 -6.66 -7.12
N ALA A 33 1.11 -5.69 -7.74
CA ALA A 33 1.12 -4.30 -7.27
C ALA A 33 -0.29 -3.68 -7.27
N VAL A 34 -1.06 -3.88 -8.36
CA VAL A 34 -2.44 -3.38 -8.47
C VAL A 34 -3.35 -4.05 -7.44
N VAL A 35 -3.22 -5.38 -7.25
CA VAL A 35 -3.99 -6.12 -6.25
C VAL A 35 -3.66 -5.63 -4.84
N GLY A 36 -2.39 -5.42 -4.51
CA GLY A 36 -2.02 -4.89 -3.19
C GLY A 36 -2.46 -3.45 -2.96
N ALA A 37 -2.45 -2.60 -4.00
CA ALA A 37 -3.02 -1.26 -3.92
C ALA A 37 -4.54 -1.30 -3.70
N ALA A 38 -5.25 -2.22 -4.35
CA ALA A 38 -6.68 -2.45 -4.12
C ALA A 38 -6.95 -2.93 -2.68
N LEU A 39 -6.14 -3.87 -2.18
CA LEU A 39 -6.23 -4.34 -0.79
C LEU A 39 -6.00 -3.19 0.21
N PHE A 40 -4.98 -2.35 -0.02
CA PHE A 40 -4.72 -1.17 0.81
C PHE A 40 -5.91 -0.20 0.83
N LEU A 41 -6.53 0.06 -0.33
CA LEU A 41 -7.75 0.86 -0.43
C LEU A 41 -8.93 0.22 0.34
N CYS A 42 -9.11 -1.10 0.26
CA CYS A 42 -10.15 -1.79 1.02
C CYS A 42 -9.92 -1.66 2.55
N PHE A 43 -8.67 -1.76 3.00
CA PHE A 43 -8.34 -1.58 4.42
C PHE A 43 -8.47 -0.13 4.88
N SER A 44 -8.15 0.86 4.03
CA SER A 44 -8.32 2.27 4.37
C SER A 44 -9.80 2.62 4.49
N LEU A 45 -10.64 2.14 3.56
CA LEU A 45 -12.09 2.27 3.64
C LEU A 45 -12.66 1.60 4.91
N SER A 46 -12.22 0.37 5.20
CA SER A 46 -12.63 -0.35 6.41
C SER A 46 -12.25 0.42 7.69
N THR A 47 -11.08 1.06 7.69
CA THR A 47 -10.61 1.88 8.82
C THR A 47 -11.50 3.09 9.03
N VAL A 48 -11.91 3.79 7.97
CA VAL A 48 -12.87 4.91 8.07
C VAL A 48 -14.20 4.44 8.64
N VAL A 49 -14.78 3.38 8.08
CA VAL A 49 -16.08 2.86 8.53
C VAL A 49 -16.05 2.47 10.00
N LEU A 50 -14.99 1.79 10.43
CA LEU A 50 -14.83 1.38 11.83
C LEU A 50 -14.59 2.58 12.75
N THR A 51 -13.78 3.56 12.32
CA THR A 51 -13.54 4.79 13.11
C THR A 51 -14.84 5.57 13.33
N LEU A 52 -15.70 5.63 12.32
CA LEU A 52 -17.00 6.31 12.42
C LEU A 52 -18.02 5.54 13.29
N ARG A 53 -17.95 4.20 13.32
CA ARG A 53 -18.91 3.37 14.07
C ARG A 53 -18.51 3.15 15.53
N GLN A 54 -17.22 2.99 15.81
CA GLN A 54 -16.71 2.53 17.10
C GLN A 54 -15.89 3.59 17.84
N GLY A 55 -15.61 4.73 17.19
CA GLY A 55 -14.70 5.74 17.70
C GLY A 55 -13.24 5.48 17.28
N PRO A 56 -12.28 6.20 17.89
CA PRO A 56 -10.89 6.18 17.44
C PRO A 56 -10.27 4.78 17.55
N LEU A 57 -9.61 4.35 16.49
CA LEU A 57 -8.92 3.06 16.44
C LEU A 57 -7.47 3.27 16.88
N ALA A 58 -7.02 2.53 17.89
CA ALA A 58 -5.64 2.58 18.35
C ALA A 58 -4.95 1.23 18.12
N LEU A 59 -3.71 1.27 17.64
CA LEU A 59 -2.81 0.15 17.55
C LEU A 59 -1.75 0.30 18.64
N TYR A 60 -1.72 -0.68 19.55
CA TYR A 60 -0.73 -0.76 20.62
C TYR A 60 0.29 -1.84 20.31
N TRP A 61 1.56 -1.59 20.62
CA TRP A 61 2.61 -2.61 20.64
C TRP A 61 3.19 -2.74 22.03
N ARG A 62 2.97 -3.91 22.62
CA ARG A 62 3.18 -4.19 24.05
C ARG A 62 2.39 -3.18 24.90
N ASN A 63 2.97 -2.03 25.22
CA ASN A 63 2.36 -0.95 26.00
C ASN A 63 2.55 0.45 25.37
N HIS A 64 3.15 0.54 24.17
CA HIS A 64 3.33 1.82 23.48
C HIS A 64 2.23 2.01 22.42
N LEU A 65 1.62 3.19 22.43
CA LEU A 65 0.71 3.65 21.39
C LEU A 65 1.52 3.86 20.11
N LEU A 66 1.34 2.98 19.12
CA LEU A 66 2.07 3.03 17.85
C LEU A 66 1.37 3.94 16.84
N LEU A 67 0.07 3.72 16.66
CA LEU A 67 -0.71 4.38 15.65
C LEU A 67 -2.12 4.61 16.18
N VAL A 68 -2.67 5.78 15.90
CA VAL A 68 -4.07 6.09 16.18
C VAL A 68 -4.70 6.64 14.93
N SER A 69 -5.90 6.13 14.64
CA SER A 69 -6.77 6.64 13.60
C SER A 69 -8.02 7.21 14.24
N ASP A 70 -8.07 8.53 14.30
CA ASP A 70 -9.21 9.30 14.77
C ASP A 70 -10.11 9.73 13.60
N THR A 71 -11.25 10.34 13.91
CA THR A 71 -12.20 10.87 12.93
C THR A 71 -11.56 11.87 11.96
N LEU A 72 -10.47 12.53 12.36
CA LEU A 72 -9.74 13.47 11.51
C LEU A 72 -8.73 12.77 10.59
N SER A 73 -7.97 11.78 11.07
CA SER A 73 -6.92 11.11 10.28
C SER A 73 -7.47 10.06 9.32
N ALA A 74 -8.58 9.40 9.68
CA ALA A 74 -9.19 8.36 8.86
C ALA A 74 -9.51 8.80 7.41
N PRO A 75 -10.14 9.98 7.15
CA PRO A 75 -10.39 10.42 5.77
C PRO A 75 -9.10 10.70 4.98
N PHE A 76 -8.04 11.21 5.60
CA PHE A 76 -6.74 11.37 4.92
C PHE A 76 -6.16 10.02 4.50
N LEU A 77 -6.31 9.00 5.35
CA LEU A 77 -5.88 7.65 5.05
C LEU A 77 -6.65 7.07 3.85
N LEU A 78 -7.94 7.34 3.75
CA LEU A 78 -8.74 6.97 2.59
C LEU A 78 -8.31 7.71 1.32
N ILE A 79 -8.07 9.01 1.39
CA ILE A 79 -7.56 9.80 0.25
C ILE A 79 -6.23 9.23 -0.23
N LEU A 80 -5.30 8.93 0.68
CA LEU A 80 -4.03 8.25 0.36
C LEU A 80 -4.26 6.90 -0.34
N GLY A 81 -5.22 6.10 0.14
CA GLY A 81 -5.58 4.85 -0.51
C GLY A 81 -6.12 5.04 -1.93
N ILE A 82 -6.99 6.03 -2.14
CA ILE A 82 -7.59 6.33 -3.45
C ILE A 82 -6.51 6.80 -4.43
N VAL A 83 -5.72 7.80 -4.03
CA VAL A 83 -4.64 8.34 -4.87
C VAL A 83 -3.58 7.27 -5.15
N GLY A 84 -3.19 6.49 -4.15
CA GLY A 84 -2.24 5.37 -4.29
C GLY A 84 -2.74 4.30 -5.26
N PHE A 85 -4.03 3.96 -5.21
CA PHE A 85 -4.62 3.01 -6.13
C PHE A 85 -4.61 3.52 -7.58
N PHE A 86 -5.08 4.74 -7.81
CA PHE A 86 -5.11 5.29 -9.17
C PHE A 86 -3.73 5.53 -9.77
N THR A 87 -2.76 5.99 -8.96
CA THR A 87 -1.37 6.12 -9.40
C THR A 87 -0.75 4.78 -9.75
N THR A 88 -1.00 3.73 -8.94
CA THR A 88 -0.54 2.37 -9.25
C THR A 88 -1.17 1.85 -10.54
N LEU A 89 -2.49 2.03 -10.71
CA LEU A 89 -3.23 1.60 -11.90
C LEU A 89 -2.76 2.34 -13.17
N TYR A 90 -2.51 3.64 -13.06
CA TYR A 90 -1.93 4.44 -14.15
C TYR A 90 -0.53 3.95 -14.50
N SER A 91 0.34 3.76 -13.51
CA SER A 91 1.72 3.30 -13.73
C SER A 91 1.77 1.90 -14.36
N ALA A 92 0.87 0.99 -13.97
CA ALA A 92 0.81 -0.36 -14.51
C ALA A 92 0.50 -0.38 -16.02
N LYS A 93 -0.21 0.64 -16.52
CA LYS A 93 -0.54 0.79 -17.94
C LYS A 93 0.53 1.56 -18.72
N TYR A 94 1.13 2.60 -18.14
CA TYR A 94 2.01 3.53 -18.87
C TYR A 94 3.50 3.19 -18.77
N VAL A 95 3.93 2.46 -17.74
CA VAL A 95 5.36 2.19 -17.48
C VAL A 95 5.82 0.92 -18.21
N GLU A 96 5.18 0.59 -19.34
CA GLU A 96 5.48 -0.60 -20.13
C GLU A 96 6.83 -0.56 -20.83
N GLU A 97 7.35 0.62 -21.12
CA GLU A 97 8.48 0.76 -22.05
C GLU A 97 9.85 0.87 -21.35
N ASP A 98 9.91 1.15 -20.03
CA ASP A 98 11.13 1.79 -19.53
C ASP A 98 11.57 1.55 -18.07
N ALA A 99 10.73 1.10 -17.13
CA ALA A 99 11.13 1.09 -15.70
C ALA A 99 12.14 0.01 -15.28
N GLY A 100 12.27 -1.10 -16.00
CA GLY A 100 13.27 -2.12 -15.67
C GLY A 100 14.71 -1.63 -15.87
N ARG A 101 14.92 -0.68 -16.79
CA ARG A 101 16.25 -0.20 -17.21
C ARG A 101 16.88 0.76 -16.21
N TYR A 102 16.12 1.68 -15.64
CA TYR A 102 16.68 2.76 -14.82
C TYR A 102 17.13 2.31 -13.42
N PHE A 103 16.50 1.28 -12.84
CA PHE A 103 16.91 0.76 -11.52
C PHE A 103 18.13 -0.17 -11.59
N LEU A 104 18.23 -1.02 -12.63
CA LEU A 104 19.45 -1.80 -12.91
C LEU A 104 20.63 -0.89 -13.25
N TRP A 105 20.38 0.22 -13.97
CA TRP A 105 21.37 1.26 -14.20
C TRP A 105 21.83 1.87 -12.86
N PHE A 106 20.93 2.26 -11.95
CA PHE A 106 21.31 2.79 -10.64
C PHE A 106 22.15 1.81 -9.79
N LEU A 107 21.81 0.51 -9.80
CA LEU A 107 22.61 -0.53 -9.14
C LEU A 107 23.99 -0.74 -9.77
N SER A 108 24.20 -0.39 -11.05
CA SER A 108 25.53 -0.46 -11.67
C SER A 108 26.49 0.65 -11.22
N PHE A 109 25.99 1.68 -10.52
CA PHE A 109 26.79 2.76 -9.93
C PHE A 109 27.08 2.57 -8.43
N LEU A 110 26.60 1.47 -7.83
CA LEU A 110 26.73 1.15 -6.41
C LEU A 110 27.71 -0.02 -6.24
#